data_AF-A0A7S0AFG6-F1
#
_entry.id   AF-A0A7S0AFG6-F1
#
_cell.length_a   1.000
_cell.length_b   1.000
_cell.length_c   1.000
_cell.angle_alpha   90.00
_cell.angle_beta   90.00
_cell.angle_gamma   90.00
#
_symmetry.space_group_name_H-M   'P 1'
#
loop_
_entity.id
_entity.type
_entity.pdbx_description
1 polymer ?
#
loop_
_entity_poly.entity_id
_entity_poly.type
_entity_poly.pdbx_seq_one_letter_code
_entity_poly.pdbx_strand_id
1 'polypeptide(L)'
;NKWLDAIGLAVSGYLLERTLRIHSLSKAGGEHLLADYNYLINVFEALGITGHPHPLLLHFTHLFSMPPDEMMVSADTSSAMGRAIRASENRIALMRGVESS
;
A
#
# COMPACT_ATOMS: atom_id res chain seq x y z
N ASN A 1 10.10 16.56 17.33
CA ASN A 1 9.31 16.40 16.09
C ASN A 1 8.06 15.53 16.21
N LYS A 2 7.54 15.25 17.43
CA LYS A 2 6.36 14.37 17.63
C LYS A 2 5.10 14.74 16.83
N TRP A 3 4.89 16.03 16.58
CA TRP A 3 3.76 16.48 15.76
C TRP A 3 3.93 16.11 14.28
N LEU A 4 5.16 16.17 13.76
CA LEU A 4 5.48 15.77 12.39
C LEU A 4 5.40 14.25 12.23
N ASP A 5 5.81 13.49 13.26
CA ASP A 5 5.62 12.04 13.32
C ASP A 5 4.14 11.65 13.23
N ALA A 6 3.28 12.33 14.00
CA ALA A 6 1.84 12.12 13.94
C ALA A 6 1.23 12.47 12.57
N ILE A 7 1.70 13.54 11.93
CA ILE A 7 1.26 13.91 10.57
C ILE A 7 1.70 12.87 9.56
N GLY A 8 2.95 12.42 9.59
CA GLY A 8 3.45 11.39 8.68
C GLY A 8 2.62 10.11 8.77
N LEU A 9 2.29 9.68 9.99
CA LEU A 9 1.44 8.50 10.20
C LEU A 9 0.01 8.72 9.67
N ALA A 10 -0.59 9.87 9.95
CA ALA A 10 -1.93 10.21 9.46
C ALA A 10 -2.00 10.26 7.93
N VAL A 11 -0.98 10.83 7.28
CA VAL A 11 -0.88 10.90 5.82
C VAL A 11 -0.75 9.50 5.22
N SER A 12 0.12 8.64 5.79
CA SER A 12 0.23 7.24 5.33
C SER A 12 -1.10 6.49 5.48
N GLY A 13 -1.77 6.62 6.63
CA GLY A 13 -3.06 5.97 6.87
C GLY A 13 -4.14 6.44 5.91
N TYR A 14 -4.25 7.75 5.70
CA TYR A 14 -5.21 8.34 4.77
C TYR A 14 -4.94 7.88 3.33
N LEU A 15 -3.68 7.85 2.90
CA LEU A 15 -3.32 7.42 1.55
C LEU A 15 -3.68 5.96 1.29
N LEU A 16 -3.35 5.06 2.22
CA LEU A 16 -3.68 3.63 2.12
C LEU A 16 -5.21 3.43 2.05
N GLU A 17 -5.95 4.14 2.89
CA GLU A 17 -7.42 4.12 2.89
C GLU A 17 -8.00 4.61 1.56
N ARG A 18 -7.47 5.72 1.03
CA ARG A 18 -7.87 6.26 -0.27
C ARG A 18 -7.59 5.31 -1.41
N THR A 19 -6.44 4.63 -1.40
CA THR A 19 -6.11 3.64 -2.42
C THR A 19 -7.10 2.49 -2.42
N LEU A 20 -7.45 1.94 -1.26
CA LEU A 20 -8.41 0.82 -1.19
C LEU A 20 -9.82 1.19 -1.70
N ARG A 21 -10.16 2.49 -1.75
CA ARG A 21 -11.41 2.99 -2.32
C ARG A 21 -11.40 3.13 -3.85
N ILE A 22 -10.25 3.02 -4.51
CA ILE A 22 -10.16 3.08 -5.98
C ILE A 22 -10.84 1.86 -6.58
N HIS A 23 -11.88 2.05 -7.41
CA HIS A 23 -12.69 0.96 -7.96
C HIS A 23 -11.89 0.07 -8.92
N SER A 24 -11.22 0.70 -9.88
CA SER A 24 -10.36 0.07 -10.88
C SER A 24 -9.23 1.03 -11.23
N LEU A 25 -8.07 0.48 -11.56
CA LEU A 25 -6.88 1.25 -11.90
C LEU A 25 -6.34 0.75 -13.24
N SER A 26 -6.09 1.67 -14.18
CA SER A 26 -5.37 1.31 -15.40
C SER A 26 -3.92 0.96 -15.08
N LYS A 27 -3.22 0.30 -16.01
CA LYS A 27 -1.79 0.01 -15.87
C LYS A 27 -0.97 1.28 -15.56
N ALA A 28 -1.16 2.33 -16.37
CA ALA A 28 -0.51 3.62 -16.15
C ALA A 28 -0.90 4.26 -14.81
N GLY A 29 -2.17 4.12 -14.38
CA GLY A 29 -2.60 4.58 -13.06
C GLY A 29 -1.87 3.87 -11.92
N GLY A 30 -1.60 2.57 -12.07
CA GLY A 30 -0.80 1.77 -11.13
C GLY A 30 0.65 2.22 -11.07
N GLU A 31 1.25 2.47 -12.23
CA GLU A 31 2.62 2.98 -12.33
C GLU A 31 2.75 4.37 -11.68
N HIS A 32 1.78 5.27 -11.90
CA HIS A 32 1.75 6.57 -11.25
C HIS A 32 1.58 6.45 -9.74
N LEU A 33 0.63 5.63 -9.26
CA LEU A 33 0.42 5.43 -7.83
C LEU A 33 1.66 4.84 -7.14
N LEU A 34 2.35 3.91 -7.80
CA LEU A 34 3.62 3.36 -7.32
C LEU A 34 4.70 4.44 -7.22
N ALA A 35 4.82 5.32 -8.21
CA ALA A 35 5.75 6.44 -8.18
C ALA A 35 5.43 7.40 -7.02
N ASP A 36 4.15 7.70 -6.79
CA ASP A 36 3.69 8.56 -5.69
C ASP A 36 4.03 7.97 -4.32
N TYR A 37 3.87 6.65 -4.14
CA TYR A 37 4.27 5.96 -2.91
C TYR A 37 5.78 6.06 -2.65
N ASN A 38 6.59 5.78 -3.67
CA ASN A 38 8.04 5.87 -3.57
C ASN A 38 8.48 7.29 -3.24
N TYR A 39 7.85 8.30 -3.85
CA TYR A 39 8.11 9.69 -3.53
C TYR A 39 7.83 10.02 -2.05
N LEU A 40 6.66 9.61 -1.55
CA LEU A 40 6.28 9.87 -0.15
C LEU A 40 7.19 9.13 0.84
N ILE A 41 7.58 7.90 0.54
CA ILE A 41 8.58 7.15 1.32
C ILE A 41 9.87 7.96 1.42
N ASN A 42 10.43 8.39 0.29
CA ASN A 42 11.68 9.15 0.25
C ASN A 42 11.58 10.47 1.03
N VAL A 43 10.45 11.18 0.93
CA VAL A 43 10.23 12.43 1.68
C VAL A 43 10.19 12.17 3.18
N PHE A 44 9.44 11.16 3.63
CA PHE A 44 9.34 10.85 5.06
C PHE A 44 10.65 10.32 5.65
N GLU A 45 11.41 9.54 4.90
CA GLU A 45 12.76 9.11 5.26
C GLU A 45 13.73 10.30 5.37
N ALA A 46 13.72 11.19 4.37
CA ALA A 46 14.59 12.37 4.38
C ALA A 46 14.27 13.33 5.54
N LEU A 47 13.01 13.39 5.97
CA LEU A 47 12.56 14.16 7.13
C LEU A 47 12.82 13.45 8.47
N GLY A 48 13.28 12.19 8.45
CA GLY A 48 13.55 11.39 9.65
C GLY A 48 12.29 11.11 10.48
N ILE A 49 11.14 10.93 9.82
CA ILE A 49 9.87 10.69 10.49
C ILE A 49 9.89 9.31 11.15
N THR A 50 9.59 9.26 12.45
CA THR A 50 9.64 8.02 13.22
C THR A 50 8.54 7.07 12.75
N GLY A 51 8.91 5.81 12.46
CA GLY A 51 7.98 4.81 11.96
C GLY A 51 7.81 4.80 10.44
N HIS A 52 8.60 5.62 9.73
CA HIS A 52 8.67 5.63 8.27
C HIS A 52 10.01 5.07 7.78
N PRO A 53 10.01 4.32 6.66
CA PRO A 53 8.86 4.01 5.81
C PRO A 53 7.86 3.07 6.49
N HIS A 54 6.57 3.41 6.40
CA HIS A 54 5.53 2.66 7.10
C HIS A 54 5.42 1.25 6.49
N PRO A 55 5.40 0.16 7.27
CA PRO A 55 5.43 -1.20 6.74
C PRO A 55 4.32 -1.51 5.73
N LEU A 56 3.08 -1.03 5.97
CA LEU A 56 1.98 -1.21 5.02
C LEU A 56 2.17 -0.42 3.71
N LEU A 57 2.84 0.73 3.77
CA LEU A 57 3.13 1.51 2.57
C LEU A 57 4.17 0.79 1.71
N LEU A 58 5.21 0.23 2.34
CA LEU A 58 6.17 -0.65 1.66
C LEU A 58 5.50 -1.90 1.06
N HIS A 59 4.57 -2.51 1.80
CA HIS A 59 3.83 -3.67 1.31
C HIS A 59 3.01 -3.33 0.07
N PHE A 60 2.30 -2.19 0.08
CA PHE A 60 1.52 -1.75 -1.08
C PHE A 60 2.43 -1.43 -2.27
N THR A 61 3.55 -0.72 -2.05
CA THR A 61 4.57 -0.50 -3.08
C THR A 61 5.03 -1.82 -3.70
N HIS A 62 5.32 -2.83 -2.89
CA HIS A 62 5.70 -4.15 -3.39
C HIS A 62 4.59 -4.77 -4.24
N LEU A 63 3.35 -4.78 -3.75
CA LEU A 63 2.20 -5.32 -4.48
C LEU A 63 1.98 -4.64 -5.84
N PHE A 64 2.12 -3.31 -5.92
CA PHE A 64 1.99 -2.58 -7.18
C PHE A 64 3.19 -2.78 -8.13
N SER A 65 4.37 -3.09 -7.58
CA SER A 65 5.57 -3.40 -8.38
C SER A 65 5.55 -4.82 -8.97
N MET A 66 4.79 -5.73 -8.35
CA MET A 66 4.69 -7.12 -8.79
C MET A 66 3.86 -7.27 -10.07
N PRO A 67 4.22 -8.25 -10.93
CA PRO A 67 3.34 -8.76 -11.97
C PRO A 67 1.99 -9.19 -11.38
N PRO A 68 0.85 -8.94 -12.07
CA PRO A 68 -0.47 -9.22 -11.52
C PRO A 68 -0.70 -10.71 -11.20
N ASP A 69 -0.07 -11.60 -11.96
CA ASP A 69 -0.07 -13.06 -11.81
C ASP A 69 0.69 -13.57 -10.59
N GLU A 70 1.59 -12.78 -10.02
CA GLU A 70 2.39 -13.14 -8.84
C GLU A 70 1.80 -12.61 -7.53
N MET A 71 0.76 -11.77 -7.58
CA MET A 71 0.24 -11.02 -6.43
C MET A 71 -0.41 -11.87 -5.31
N MET A 72 -0.72 -13.15 -5.56
CA MET A 72 -1.35 -14.00 -4.55
C MET A 72 -0.32 -14.54 -3.55
N VAL A 73 -0.04 -13.75 -2.52
CA VAL A 73 0.81 -14.17 -1.41
C VAL A 73 -0.05 -14.80 -0.30
N SER A 74 0.41 -15.95 0.20
CA SER A 74 -0.21 -16.69 1.30
C SER A 74 0.00 -15.96 2.64
N ALA A 75 -0.79 -14.95 2.93
CA ALA A 75 -0.84 -14.35 4.27
C ALA A 75 -1.49 -15.34 5.26
N ASP A 76 -0.86 -15.53 6.43
CA ASP A 76 -1.45 -16.30 7.53
C ASP A 76 -2.76 -15.66 8.00
N THR A 77 -3.88 -16.32 7.74
CA THR A 77 -5.23 -15.83 8.04
C THR A 77 -5.71 -16.13 9.46
N SER A 78 -4.87 -16.76 10.29
CA SER A 78 -5.19 -17.09 11.68
C SER A 78 -5.50 -15.83 12.52
N SER A 79 -4.83 -14.72 12.23
CA SER A 79 -4.97 -13.45 12.96
C SER A 79 -5.90 -12.44 12.28
N ALA A 80 -6.48 -11.52 13.06
CA ALA A 80 -7.28 -10.42 12.52
C ALA A 80 -6.46 -9.50 11.60
N MET A 81 -5.20 -9.27 11.95
CA MET A 81 -4.25 -8.52 11.12
C MET A 81 -4.01 -9.24 9.79
N GLY A 82 -3.74 -10.54 9.81
CA GLY A 82 -3.52 -11.34 8.61
C GLY A 82 -4.73 -11.34 7.68
N ARG A 83 -5.95 -11.39 8.24
CA ARG A 83 -7.19 -11.23 7.44
C ARG A 83 -7.30 -9.84 6.81
N ALA A 84 -6.94 -8.78 7.53
CA ALA A 84 -6.99 -7.41 7.00
C ALA A 84 -5.97 -7.19 5.87
N ILE A 85 -4.75 -7.73 6.02
CA ILE A 85 -3.71 -7.71 4.99
C ILE A 85 -4.21 -8.46 3.75
N ARG A 86 -4.72 -9.68 3.91
CA ARG A 86 -5.25 -10.47 2.79
C ARG A 86 -6.43 -9.80 2.08
N ALA A 87 -7.34 -9.18 2.83
CA ALA A 87 -8.44 -8.41 2.25
C ALA A 87 -7.93 -7.21 1.42
N SER A 88 -6.84 -6.57 1.87
CA SER A 88 -6.21 -5.46 1.15
C SER A 88 -5.52 -5.93 -0.13
N GLU A 89 -4.81 -7.06 -0.08
CA GLU A 89 -4.19 -7.71 -1.25
C GLU A 89 -5.22 -8.06 -2.31
N ASN A 90 -6.30 -8.76 -1.92
CA ASN A 90 -7.41 -9.09 -2.80
C ASN A 90 -8.03 -7.84 -3.43
N ARG A 91 -8.16 -6.76 -2.65
CA ARG A 91 -8.69 -5.49 -3.15
C ARG A 91 -7.78 -4.85 -4.20
N ILE A 92 -6.46 -4.88 -3.99
CA ILE A 92 -5.49 -4.35 -4.96
C ILE A 92 -5.46 -5.23 -6.22
N ALA A 93 -5.53 -6.56 -6.08
CA ALA A 93 -5.61 -7.49 -7.20
C ALA A 93 -6.86 -7.19 -8.07
N LEU A 94 -8.03 -7.08 -7.44
CA LEU A 94 -9.27 -6.74 -8.13
C LEU A 94 -9.22 -5.35 -8.78
N MET A 95 -8.64 -4.36 -8.09
CA MET A 95 -8.45 -3.02 -8.63
C MET A 95 -7.58 -3.02 -9.90
N ARG A 96 -6.61 -3.92 -9.98
CA ARG A 96 -5.71 -4.09 -11.14
C ARG A 96 -6.26 -5.05 -12.21
N GLY A 97 -7.45 -5.60 -12.02
CA GLY A 97 -8.09 -6.51 -12.98
C GLY A 97 -7.58 -7.95 -12.94
N VAL A 98 -6.97 -8.37 -11.83
CA VAL A 98 -6.61 -9.78 -11.60
C VAL A 98 -7.83 -10.49 -11.05
N GLU A 99 -8.36 -11.47 -11.79
CA GLU A 99 -9.44 -12.32 -11.29
C GLU A 99 -8.89 -13.24 -10.20
N SER A 100 -9.34 -13.04 -8.97
CA SER A 100 -9.10 -13.96 -7.86
C SER A 100 -9.83 -15.27 -8.16
N SER A 101 -9.07 -16.30 -8.54
CA SER A 101 -9.54 -17.68 -8.72
C SER A 101 -9.87 -18.35 -7.40
#